data_AF-A0A5Z4AI74-F1
#
_entry.id   AF-A0A5Z4AI74-F1
#
_cell.length_a   1.000
_cell.length_b   1.000
_cell.length_c   1.000
_cell.angle_alpha   90.00
_cell.angle_beta   90.00
_cell.angle_gamma   90.00
#
_symmetry.space_group_name_H-M   'P 1'
#
loop_
_entity.id
_entity.type
_entity.pdbx_description
1 polymer ?
#
loop_
_entity_poly.entity_id
_entity_poly.type
_entity_poly.pdbx_seq_one_letter_code
_entity_poly.pdbx_strand_id
1 'polypeptide(L)'
;MKVDRLHIRSRFKNLENVRVDFDEDHLMTVVVGRNGSGKSNVLEALVAIFRNLDLGEAPPFSYELVYRLGERHKPNQPSARWLEITIDADPERGTLAKQYEVRVHDLLSENISKDIFDEQPLGIVIPFSKVKRDKEGKAPYLPNYVFAYYSGPSDRLEDYFKKHRINFYRRLIKKEENVDLKGDIRPLFYAKPNHSQFVLLAFFLNEQDSVEKVFLREHLGIESLDSIQFVMRKPAWAKKKSELFWGAYGVVRRFLDELIKYSLSPVKVTRQEDTSLTGKQIKNEFFHLFLPDVNALREFSKGLSADELFKMLESTLLSEIISEVSIRVKVSSSKEPLTFRELSEGEQQLLTVLGLLKFTGGKDSLFLLDEPDTHLNPSWAVKYLKFLREFVPNHETSHLLMVTHHPLAIAELKKQQVQVMWRDDEHNVHSQEPYIDPRGAGFMATLTEIFGLNTTLDLETQKLLDDRNELAHIENRTEDQNNQLDLLNDELNRLGFSLENRDPLYSEFLLAWQDLRYSDKPPLTPDKAAQRRAAMKNVIEALKAKKGC
;
A
#
# COMPACT_ATOMS: atom_id res chain seq x y z
N MET A 1 15.07 -6.41 2.27
CA MET A 1 14.76 -5.37 3.26
C MET A 1 13.56 -5.77 4.10
N LYS A 2 13.65 -5.57 5.42
CA LYS A 2 12.56 -5.63 6.40
C LYS A 2 12.64 -4.43 7.34
N VAL A 3 11.60 -3.60 7.42
CA VAL A 3 11.50 -2.61 8.50
C VAL A 3 11.12 -3.35 9.78
N ASP A 4 11.83 -3.05 10.88
CA ASP A 4 11.60 -3.61 12.21
C ASP A 4 10.76 -2.58 13.01
N ARG A 5 11.35 -1.43 13.36
CA ARG A 5 10.66 -0.41 14.17
C ARG A 5 10.96 1.02 13.74
N LEU A 6 10.00 1.89 13.97
CA LEU A 6 10.14 3.35 13.83
C LEU A 6 9.68 4.05 15.10
N HIS A 7 10.55 4.89 15.68
CA HIS A 7 10.21 5.83 16.74
C HIS A 7 10.32 7.26 16.22
N ILE A 8 9.18 7.94 16.04
CA ILE A 8 9.11 9.36 15.70
C ILE A 8 9.15 10.15 16.99
N ARG A 9 10.28 10.80 17.31
CA ARG A 9 10.50 11.49 18.58
C ARG A 9 9.98 12.92 18.56
N SER A 10 10.32 13.69 17.52
CA SER A 10 9.80 15.05 17.35
C SER A 10 8.61 15.08 16.41
N ARG A 11 7.78 16.11 16.52
CA ARG A 11 6.56 16.27 15.73
C ARG A 11 6.79 16.15 14.21
N PHE A 12 6.14 15.16 13.61
CA PHE A 12 5.91 15.05 12.17
C PHE A 12 4.40 14.99 11.91
N LYS A 13 3.83 16.13 11.51
CA LYS A 13 2.39 16.33 11.34
C LYS A 13 1.63 16.08 12.66
N ASN A 14 0.85 14.99 12.74
CA ASN A 14 0.12 14.56 13.92
C ASN A 14 0.82 13.42 14.70
N LEU A 15 2.02 13.01 14.26
CA LEU A 15 2.83 12.00 14.95
C LEU A 15 3.86 12.71 15.82
N GLU A 16 3.79 12.48 17.12
CA GLU A 16 4.75 13.01 18.10
C GLU A 16 4.95 11.97 19.19
N ASN A 17 6.21 11.61 19.44
CA ASN A 17 6.59 10.52 20.34
C ASN A 17 5.86 9.17 20.06
N VAL A 18 5.71 8.81 18.79
CA VAL A 18 5.00 7.58 18.38
C VAL A 18 5.99 6.48 18.05
N ARG A 19 5.75 5.27 18.58
CA ARG A 19 6.48 4.06 18.23
C ARG A 19 5.59 3.12 17.43
N VAL A 20 6.11 2.60 16.32
CA VAL A 20 5.44 1.61 15.49
C VAL A 20 6.39 0.45 15.27
N ASP A 21 5.92 -0.74 15.62
CA ASP A 21 6.59 -2.02 15.37
C ASP A 21 6.00 -2.63 14.11
N PHE A 22 6.85 -3.04 13.17
CA PHE A 22 6.44 -3.57 11.88
C PHE A 22 6.67 -5.06 11.72
N ASP A 23 7.17 -5.76 12.74
CA ASP A 23 7.50 -7.20 12.71
C ASP A 23 8.26 -7.64 11.44
N GLU A 24 9.58 -7.65 11.56
CA GLU A 24 10.49 -7.96 10.46
C GLU A 24 10.46 -9.43 9.98
N ASP A 25 9.84 -10.34 10.74
CA ASP A 25 9.75 -11.77 10.42
C ASP A 25 8.63 -12.07 9.43
N HIS A 26 7.82 -11.07 9.07
CA HIS A 26 6.71 -11.21 8.16
C HIS A 26 6.94 -10.48 6.82
N LEU A 27 6.29 -10.98 5.76
CA LEU A 27 6.31 -10.30 4.46
C LEU A 27 5.57 -8.97 4.52
N MET A 28 4.50 -8.93 5.31
CA MET A 28 3.56 -7.84 5.31
C MET A 28 3.12 -7.47 6.70
N THR A 29 3.01 -6.16 6.90
CA THR A 29 2.42 -5.54 8.09
C THR A 29 1.37 -4.53 7.69
N VAL A 30 0.21 -4.63 8.31
CA VAL A 30 -0.97 -3.84 7.97
C VAL A 30 -1.32 -2.93 9.13
N VAL A 31 -1.30 -1.63 8.87
CA VAL A 31 -1.66 -0.60 9.82
C VAL A 31 -3.14 -0.26 9.63
N VAL A 32 -3.93 -0.47 10.69
CA VAL A 32 -5.38 -0.22 10.72
C VAL A 32 -5.73 0.79 11.81
N GLY A 33 -6.94 1.33 11.76
CA GLY A 33 -7.41 2.30 12.75
C GLY A 33 -8.26 3.42 12.16
N ARG A 34 -8.84 4.26 13.02
CA ARG A 34 -9.83 5.27 12.63
C ARG A 34 -9.24 6.37 11.74
N ASN A 35 -10.10 7.10 11.02
CA ASN A 35 -9.66 8.24 10.21
C ASN A 35 -8.96 9.27 11.11
N GLY A 36 -7.85 9.83 10.65
CA GLY A 36 -7.07 10.79 11.42
C GLY A 36 -6.17 10.20 12.51
N SER A 37 -6.09 8.87 12.66
CA SER A 37 -5.16 8.23 13.62
C SER A 37 -3.68 8.29 13.24
N GLY A 38 -3.34 8.79 12.04
CA GLY A 38 -1.95 8.98 11.60
C GLY A 38 -1.36 7.88 10.72
N LYS A 39 -2.14 6.86 10.32
CA LYS A 39 -1.69 5.72 9.50
C LYS A 39 -0.94 6.12 8.22
N SER A 40 -1.56 6.92 7.35
CA SER A 40 -0.92 7.44 6.14
C SER A 40 0.31 8.31 6.44
N ASN A 41 0.31 9.00 7.60
CA ASN A 41 1.46 9.79 8.03
C ASN A 41 2.65 8.91 8.45
N VAL A 42 2.43 7.67 8.89
CA VAL A 42 3.51 6.70 9.15
C VAL A 42 4.19 6.30 7.83
N LEU A 43 3.41 6.00 6.78
CA LEU A 43 3.99 5.71 5.46
C LEU A 43 4.73 6.92 4.89
N GLU A 44 4.18 8.13 5.03
CA GLU A 44 4.85 9.36 4.61
C GLU A 44 6.13 9.65 5.41
N ALA A 45 6.14 9.34 6.70
CA ALA A 45 7.33 9.45 7.53
C ALA A 45 8.46 8.55 7.00
N LEU A 46 8.14 7.28 6.71
CA LEU A 46 9.10 6.34 6.11
C LEU A 46 9.61 6.82 4.75
N VAL A 47 8.73 7.30 3.88
CA VAL A 47 9.14 7.86 2.58
C VAL A 47 10.07 9.06 2.77
N ALA A 48 9.72 10.00 3.66
CA ALA A 48 10.53 11.18 3.92
C ALA A 48 11.92 10.82 4.45
N ILE A 49 12.00 9.83 5.35
CA ILE A 49 13.24 9.28 5.89
C ILE A 49 14.11 8.71 4.77
N PHE A 50 13.62 7.71 4.04
CA PHE A 50 14.40 7.06 2.99
C PHE A 50 14.78 8.00 1.85
N ARG A 51 13.90 8.95 1.51
CA ARG A 51 14.21 10.02 0.55
C ARG A 51 15.41 10.84 0.98
N ASN A 52 15.44 11.31 2.22
CA ASN A 52 16.50 12.20 2.69
C ASN A 52 17.81 11.44 2.91
N LEU A 53 17.75 10.19 3.39
CA LEU A 53 18.90 9.30 3.44
C LEU A 53 19.50 9.07 2.04
N ASP A 54 18.65 8.76 1.05
CA ASP A 54 19.09 8.47 -0.33
C ASP A 54 19.71 9.71 -1.01
N LEU A 55 19.10 10.89 -0.84
CA LEU A 55 19.59 12.16 -1.40
C LEU A 55 20.74 12.79 -0.61
N GLY A 56 21.01 12.32 0.61
CA GLY A 56 21.98 12.95 1.51
C GLY A 56 21.50 14.31 2.04
N GLU A 57 20.21 14.47 2.32
CA GLU A 57 19.58 15.67 2.87
C GLU A 57 19.44 15.58 4.41
N ALA A 58 19.22 16.70 5.10
CA ALA A 58 19.00 16.74 6.54
C ALA A 58 17.76 15.90 6.94
N PRO A 59 17.71 15.29 8.13
CA PRO A 59 16.57 14.49 8.54
C PRO A 59 15.31 15.37 8.63
N PRO A 60 14.14 14.87 8.21
CA PRO A 60 12.92 15.67 8.19
C PRO A 60 12.37 16.00 9.61
N PHE A 61 12.73 15.18 10.61
CA PHE A 61 12.36 15.28 12.01
C PHE A 61 13.31 14.38 12.84
N SER A 62 13.23 14.40 14.16
CA SER A 62 13.99 13.50 15.06
C SER A 62 13.33 12.12 15.13
N TYR A 63 14.07 11.07 14.83
CA TYR A 63 13.58 9.69 14.82
C TYR A 63 14.67 8.65 15.09
N GLU A 64 14.22 7.45 15.46
CA GLU A 64 15.00 6.22 15.40
C GLU A 64 14.32 5.25 14.45
N LEU A 65 15.05 4.69 13.50
CA LEU A 65 14.56 3.68 12.56
C LEU A 65 15.50 2.47 12.56
N VAL A 66 14.93 1.29 12.73
CA VAL A 66 15.63 0.00 12.61
C VAL A 66 15.06 -0.78 11.43
N TYR A 67 15.95 -1.28 10.58
CA TYR A 67 15.58 -2.15 9.47
C TYR A 67 16.71 -3.10 9.14
N ARG A 68 16.34 -4.24 8.54
CA ARG A 68 17.26 -5.28 8.09
C ARG A 68 17.37 -5.28 6.56
N LEU A 69 18.57 -5.42 6.03
CA LEU A 69 18.85 -5.63 4.60
C LEU A 69 19.45 -7.02 4.41
N GLY A 70 18.96 -7.76 3.41
CA GLY A 70 19.41 -9.13 3.15
C GLY A 70 19.93 -9.24 1.72
N GLU A 71 20.98 -10.02 1.48
CA GLU A 71 21.43 -10.26 0.11
C GLU A 71 20.51 -11.22 -0.66
N ARG A 72 20.45 -11.02 -1.99
CA ARG A 72 19.63 -11.81 -2.91
C ARG A 72 20.00 -13.30 -2.83
N HIS A 73 19.02 -14.12 -2.44
CA HIS A 73 19.08 -15.58 -2.39
C HIS A 73 19.50 -16.17 -3.76
N LYS A 74 20.40 -17.18 -3.76
CA LYS A 74 20.55 -18.12 -4.88
C LYS A 74 19.61 -19.29 -4.61
N PRO A 75 18.86 -19.83 -5.59
CA PRO A 75 17.89 -20.89 -5.34
C PRO A 75 18.44 -22.01 -4.44
N ASN A 76 17.76 -22.31 -3.33
CA ASN A 76 18.10 -23.35 -2.34
C ASN A 76 19.32 -23.08 -1.45
N GLN A 77 19.70 -21.82 -1.18
CA GLN A 77 20.78 -21.48 -0.23
C GLN A 77 20.44 -20.23 0.59
N PRO A 78 20.51 -20.28 1.94
CA PRO A 78 20.18 -19.13 2.79
C PRO A 78 21.00 -17.88 2.43
N SER A 79 20.42 -16.69 2.63
CA SER A 79 21.11 -15.42 2.35
C SER A 79 22.47 -15.37 3.06
N ALA A 80 23.52 -15.06 2.31
CA ALA A 80 24.89 -15.03 2.81
C ALA A 80 25.19 -13.81 3.71
N ARG A 81 24.26 -12.85 3.80
CA ARG A 81 24.43 -11.61 4.56
C ARG A 81 23.08 -11.05 4.99
N TRP A 82 22.99 -10.68 6.27
CA TRP A 82 21.89 -9.91 6.85
C TRP A 82 22.45 -8.79 7.71
N LEU A 83 22.17 -7.54 7.33
CA LEU A 83 22.60 -6.35 8.05
C LEU A 83 21.40 -5.77 8.78
N GLU A 84 21.50 -5.62 10.08
CA GLU A 84 20.62 -4.75 10.85
C GLU A 84 21.21 -3.34 10.88
N ILE A 85 20.39 -2.35 10.54
CA ILE A 85 20.80 -0.96 10.41
C ILE A 85 19.93 -0.15 11.34
N THR A 86 20.58 0.56 12.26
CA THR A 86 19.94 1.53 13.15
C THR A 86 20.33 2.93 12.69
N ILE A 87 19.31 3.74 12.37
CA ILE A 87 19.44 5.15 12.06
C ILE A 87 18.85 5.94 13.22
N ASP A 88 19.72 6.60 13.99
CA ASP A 88 19.31 7.61 14.96
C ASP A 88 19.57 8.99 14.35
N ALA A 89 18.50 9.74 14.08
CA ALA A 89 18.60 11.01 13.39
C ALA A 89 17.93 12.14 14.16
N ASP A 90 18.54 13.31 14.13
CA ASP A 90 18.00 14.52 14.74
C ASP A 90 18.45 15.77 13.98
N PRO A 91 17.53 16.58 13.45
CA PRO A 91 17.87 17.78 12.68
C PRO A 91 18.58 18.85 13.53
N GLU A 92 18.46 18.82 14.86
CA GLU A 92 19.05 19.82 15.74
C GLU A 92 20.54 19.52 16.06
N ARG A 93 21.04 18.31 15.72
CA ARG A 93 22.45 17.91 15.92
C ARG A 93 23.40 18.58 14.91
N GLY A 94 23.56 19.89 14.98
CA GLY A 94 24.64 20.64 14.32
C GLY A 94 24.79 20.37 12.81
N THR A 95 25.98 19.92 12.38
CA THR A 95 26.29 19.64 10.97
C THR A 95 25.55 18.41 10.44
N LEU A 96 25.24 18.36 9.14
CA LEU A 96 24.57 17.22 8.49
C LEU A 96 25.13 15.82 8.86
N ALA A 97 26.46 15.68 8.98
CA ALA A 97 27.07 14.40 9.35
C ALA A 97 26.82 13.99 10.82
N LYS A 98 26.58 14.96 11.71
CA LYS A 98 26.22 14.75 13.13
C LYS A 98 24.72 14.57 13.33
N GLN A 99 23.91 15.02 12.36
CA GLN A 99 22.46 14.81 12.35
C GLN A 99 22.06 13.35 12.15
N TYR A 100 22.98 12.49 11.74
CA TYR A 100 22.76 11.06 11.53
C TYR A 100 23.81 10.24 12.26
N GLU A 101 23.38 9.43 13.21
CA GLU A 101 24.16 8.37 13.82
C GLU A 101 23.70 7.03 13.25
N VAL A 102 24.59 6.38 12.51
CA VAL A 102 24.27 5.13 11.80
C VAL A 102 25.10 4.00 12.37
N ARG A 103 24.43 2.95 12.84
CA ARG A 103 25.04 1.72 13.33
C ARG A 103 24.61 0.56 12.46
N VAL A 104 25.55 -0.34 12.19
CA VAL A 104 25.30 -1.53 11.37
C VAL A 104 25.82 -2.76 12.09
N HIS A 105 24.97 -3.75 12.23
CA HIS A 105 25.28 -5.04 12.84
C HIS A 105 25.07 -6.15 11.80
N ASP A 106 26.07 -7.01 11.62
CA ASP A 106 25.96 -8.17 10.71
C ASP A 106 25.47 -9.38 11.51
N LEU A 107 24.21 -9.75 11.29
CA LEU A 107 23.48 -10.77 12.03
C LEU A 107 24.02 -12.19 11.79
N LEU A 108 24.82 -12.40 10.74
CA LEU A 108 25.40 -13.71 10.41
C LEU A 108 26.86 -13.82 10.86
N SER A 109 27.46 -12.75 11.38
CA SER A 109 28.82 -12.78 11.87
C SER A 109 28.87 -13.28 13.33
N GLU A 110 29.54 -14.41 13.57
CA GLU A 110 29.72 -14.99 14.92
C GLU A 110 30.65 -14.16 15.84
N ASN A 111 31.14 -13.00 15.40
CA ASN A 111 32.35 -12.35 15.92
C ASN A 111 32.14 -11.04 16.71
N ILE A 112 30.94 -10.75 17.23
CA ILE A 112 30.79 -9.65 18.19
C ILE A 112 30.57 -10.27 19.56
N SER A 113 31.60 -10.18 20.39
CA SER A 113 31.65 -10.66 21.76
C SER A 113 30.37 -10.32 22.51
N LYS A 114 29.74 -11.35 23.08
CA LYS A 114 28.81 -11.19 24.21
C LYS A 114 29.63 -10.70 25.41
N ASP A 115 29.96 -9.42 25.44
CA ASP A 115 30.33 -8.77 26.69
C ASP A 115 29.03 -8.55 27.47
N ILE A 116 28.71 -9.54 28.30
CA ILE A 116 27.48 -9.65 29.11
C ILE A 116 27.37 -8.52 30.17
N PHE A 117 28.32 -7.58 30.21
CA PHE A 117 28.45 -6.58 31.26
C PHE A 117 28.61 -5.12 30.81
N ASP A 118 28.58 -4.81 29.51
CA ASP A 118 28.59 -3.41 29.04
C ASP A 118 27.35 -3.11 28.18
N GLU A 119 26.55 -2.13 28.60
CA GLU A 119 25.41 -1.55 27.86
C GLU A 119 25.87 -0.75 26.62
N GLN A 120 26.86 -1.23 25.87
CA GLN A 120 27.23 -0.63 24.60
C GLN A 120 26.38 -1.20 23.47
N PRO A 121 25.76 -0.35 22.63
CA PRO A 121 24.91 -0.81 21.55
C PRO A 121 25.74 -1.62 20.53
N LEU A 122 25.30 -2.86 20.26
CA LEU A 122 25.90 -3.74 19.25
C LEU A 122 25.95 -3.05 17.87
N GLY A 123 27.11 -3.05 17.22
CA GLY A 123 27.25 -2.63 15.81
C GLY A 123 28.40 -1.66 15.53
N ILE A 124 28.83 -1.61 14.26
CA ILE A 124 29.88 -0.71 13.77
C ILE A 124 29.25 0.63 13.37
N VAL A 125 29.86 1.74 13.79
CA VAL A 125 29.42 3.09 13.39
C VAL A 125 29.86 3.38 11.94
N ILE A 126 28.90 3.75 11.10
CA ILE A 126 29.13 4.06 9.69
C ILE A 126 28.96 5.57 9.45
N PRO A 127 29.92 6.25 8.80
CA PRO A 127 29.76 7.64 8.40
C PRO A 127 28.58 7.83 7.44
N PHE A 128 27.75 8.84 7.67
CA PHE A 128 26.58 9.14 6.83
C PHE A 128 26.91 9.27 5.33
N SER A 129 28.13 9.74 4.99
CA SER A 129 28.59 9.82 3.60
C SER A 129 28.62 8.50 2.85
N LYS A 130 28.70 7.36 3.56
CA LYS A 130 28.66 5.99 3.00
C LYS A 130 27.25 5.40 2.94
N VAL A 131 26.27 6.04 3.58
CA VAL A 131 24.88 5.58 3.64
C VAL A 131 24.10 6.06 2.43
N LYS A 132 24.26 7.34 2.07
CA LYS A 132 23.60 7.94 0.91
C LYS A 132 23.99 7.25 -0.39
N ARG A 133 23.11 7.35 -1.40
CA ARG A 133 23.37 6.79 -2.71
C ARG A 133 24.46 7.59 -3.44
N ASP A 134 25.42 6.88 -4.01
CA ASP A 134 26.50 7.49 -4.77
C ASP A 134 26.08 7.85 -6.21
N LYS A 135 27.01 8.45 -6.97
CA LYS A 135 26.77 8.84 -8.37
C LYS A 135 26.62 7.63 -9.32
N GLU A 136 27.12 6.46 -8.93
CA GLU A 136 26.98 5.22 -9.68
C GLU A 136 25.63 4.54 -9.41
N GLY A 137 24.93 4.96 -8.36
CA GLY A 137 23.63 4.44 -7.94
C GLY A 137 23.71 3.39 -6.82
N LYS A 138 24.90 3.17 -6.24
CA LYS A 138 25.09 2.18 -5.16
C LYS A 138 24.77 2.81 -3.80
N ALA A 139 24.06 2.05 -2.97
CA ALA A 139 23.74 2.42 -1.59
C ALA A 139 23.70 1.14 -0.73
N PRO A 140 24.83 0.69 -0.16
CA PRO A 140 24.92 -0.62 0.51
C PRO A 140 24.12 -0.72 1.81
N TYR A 141 23.71 0.42 2.38
CA TYR A 141 22.97 0.50 3.63
C TYR A 141 21.55 1.03 3.44
N LEU A 142 21.05 1.10 2.21
CA LEU A 142 19.67 1.50 1.91
C LEU A 142 19.00 0.41 1.08
N PRO A 143 17.65 0.33 1.10
CA PRO A 143 16.94 -0.46 0.10
C PRO A 143 17.37 -0.08 -1.32
N ASN A 144 17.30 -1.07 -2.21
CA ASN A 144 17.39 -0.80 -3.63
C ASN A 144 16.15 -0.02 -4.09
N TYR A 145 14.98 -0.38 -3.54
CA TYR A 145 13.71 0.23 -3.90
C TYR A 145 12.83 0.58 -2.72
N VAL A 146 12.28 1.78 -2.73
CA VAL A 146 11.13 2.19 -1.92
C VAL A 146 10.01 2.58 -2.87
N PHE A 147 8.99 1.74 -2.89
CA PHE A 147 7.81 1.90 -3.71
C PHE A 147 6.66 2.44 -2.88
N ALA A 148 5.90 3.39 -3.43
CA ALA A 148 4.69 3.88 -2.81
C ALA A 148 3.51 3.93 -3.78
N TYR A 149 2.32 3.58 -3.27
CA TYR A 149 1.04 3.73 -3.95
C TYR A 149 0.04 4.36 -2.98
N TYR A 150 -0.79 5.27 -3.50
CA TYR A 150 -1.92 5.85 -2.78
C TYR A 150 -3.11 5.93 -3.72
N SER A 151 -4.28 5.49 -3.25
CA SER A 151 -5.52 5.46 -4.04
C SER A 151 -6.26 6.80 -4.04
N GLY A 152 -6.02 7.67 -3.06
CA GLY A 152 -6.72 8.95 -2.96
C GLY A 152 -6.22 10.02 -3.95
N PRO A 153 -6.99 11.10 -4.15
CA PRO A 153 -6.72 12.14 -5.15
C PRO A 153 -5.62 13.14 -4.75
N SER A 154 -4.95 12.94 -3.61
CA SER A 154 -3.96 13.89 -3.08
C SER A 154 -2.56 13.58 -3.59
N ASP A 155 -1.86 14.60 -4.07
CA ASP A 155 -0.45 14.51 -4.50
C ASP A 155 0.55 14.57 -3.33
N ARG A 156 0.08 14.61 -2.07
CA ARG A 156 0.94 14.83 -0.89
C ARG A 156 2.06 13.79 -0.77
N LEU A 157 1.74 12.51 -0.98
CA LEU A 157 2.73 11.44 -0.95
C LEU A 157 3.64 11.49 -2.19
N GLU A 158 3.09 11.83 -3.36
CA GLU A 158 3.83 11.96 -4.62
C GLU A 158 4.97 12.99 -4.53
N ASP A 159 4.75 14.09 -3.82
CA ASP A 159 5.69 15.20 -3.71
C ASP A 159 7.09 14.80 -3.24
N TYR A 160 7.16 13.80 -2.35
CA TYR A 160 8.44 13.26 -1.88
C TYR A 160 9.28 12.62 -2.99
N PHE A 161 8.64 12.08 -4.03
CA PHE A 161 9.29 11.36 -5.13
C PHE A 161 9.73 12.26 -6.29
N LYS A 162 9.33 13.54 -6.28
CA LYS A 162 9.60 14.48 -7.39
C LYS A 162 11.08 14.57 -7.76
N LYS A 163 11.99 14.66 -6.78
CA LYS A 163 13.45 14.77 -7.02
C LYS A 163 14.01 13.52 -7.70
N HIS A 164 13.66 12.33 -7.20
CA HIS A 164 14.07 11.05 -7.79
C HIS A 164 13.54 10.86 -9.20
N ARG A 165 12.27 11.24 -9.45
CA ARG A 165 11.67 11.22 -10.78
C ARG A 165 12.40 12.14 -11.76
N ILE A 166 12.73 13.37 -11.35
CA ILE A 166 13.47 14.33 -12.18
C ILE A 166 14.89 13.83 -12.47
N ASN A 167 15.60 13.30 -11.47
CA ASN A 167 16.95 12.78 -11.64
C ASN A 167 16.98 11.57 -12.58
N PHE A 168 16.02 10.66 -12.44
CA PHE A 168 15.83 9.53 -13.33
C PHE A 168 15.57 9.98 -14.76
N TYR A 169 14.60 10.88 -14.95
CA TYR A 169 14.29 11.45 -16.26
C TYR A 169 15.53 12.05 -16.92
N ARG A 170 16.24 12.94 -16.22
CA ARG A 170 17.47 13.58 -16.72
C ARG A 170 18.55 12.58 -17.12
N ARG A 171 18.62 11.41 -16.48
CA ARG A 171 19.58 10.34 -16.81
C ARG A 171 19.21 9.66 -18.13
N LEU A 172 17.93 9.37 -18.35
CA LEU A 172 17.45 8.66 -19.55
C LEU A 172 17.47 9.52 -20.81
N ILE A 173 17.29 10.83 -20.65
CA ILE A 173 17.39 11.82 -21.73
C ILE A 173 18.79 12.42 -21.83
N LYS A 174 19.88 11.72 -21.46
CA LYS A 174 21.23 12.18 -21.86
C LYS A 174 21.49 11.79 -23.31
N LYS A 175 22.29 12.60 -24.02
CA LYS A 175 22.70 12.32 -25.42
C LYS A 175 23.63 11.11 -25.56
N GLU A 176 24.13 10.58 -24.46
CA GLU A 176 25.01 9.42 -24.46
C GLU A 176 24.21 8.16 -24.86
N GLU A 177 24.70 7.44 -25.87
CA GLU A 177 24.04 6.27 -26.47
C GLU A 177 23.96 5.06 -25.50
N ASN A 178 24.77 5.05 -24.45
CA ASN A 178 24.92 3.91 -23.52
C ASN A 178 24.19 4.12 -22.18
N VAL A 179 22.93 4.56 -22.23
CA VAL A 179 22.06 4.41 -21.05
C VAL A 179 21.72 2.93 -20.91
N ASP A 180 22.28 2.29 -19.87
CA ASP A 180 22.00 0.91 -19.51
C ASP A 180 20.53 0.76 -19.10
N LEU A 181 19.74 0.14 -19.99
CA LEU A 181 18.32 -0.19 -19.75
C LEU A 181 18.15 -1.43 -18.86
N LYS A 182 19.18 -2.27 -18.78
CA LYS A 182 19.23 -3.43 -17.86
C LYS A 182 19.48 -3.00 -16.41
N GLY A 183 19.89 -1.75 -16.21
CA GLY A 183 20.00 -1.12 -14.90
C GLY A 183 18.65 -1.01 -14.18
N ASP A 184 18.70 -0.79 -12.88
CA ASP A 184 17.54 -0.78 -11.99
C ASP A 184 16.54 0.36 -12.25
N ILE A 185 15.28 0.17 -11.84
CA ILE A 185 14.26 1.24 -11.77
C ILE A 185 14.79 2.36 -10.84
N ARG A 186 14.21 3.56 -10.87
CA ARG A 186 14.59 4.59 -9.91
C ARG A 186 14.41 4.09 -8.46
N PRO A 187 15.32 4.42 -7.52
CA PRO A 187 15.28 3.90 -6.15
C PRO A 187 14.01 4.23 -5.38
N LEU A 188 13.46 5.43 -5.58
CA LEU A 188 12.18 5.82 -5.01
C LEU A 188 11.15 5.94 -6.14
N PHE A 189 10.09 5.15 -6.07
CA PHE A 189 9.08 5.06 -7.12
C PHE A 189 7.67 5.26 -6.57
N TYR A 190 6.98 6.30 -7.06
CA TYR A 190 5.55 6.51 -6.82
C TYR A 190 4.72 5.98 -7.99
N ALA A 191 3.74 5.14 -7.68
CA ALA A 191 2.82 4.57 -8.65
C ALA A 191 1.70 5.53 -9.02
N LYS A 192 1.30 5.51 -10.30
CA LYS A 192 0.24 6.33 -10.86
C LYS A 192 -0.73 5.48 -11.67
N PRO A 193 -1.98 5.92 -11.85
CA PRO A 193 -3.00 5.16 -12.58
C PRO A 193 -2.58 4.75 -14.00
N ASN A 194 -1.85 5.59 -14.72
CA ASN A 194 -1.35 5.29 -16.07
C ASN A 194 -0.33 4.14 -16.13
N HIS A 195 0.33 3.79 -15.02
CA HIS A 195 1.26 2.67 -15.00
C HIS A 195 0.56 1.32 -15.18
N SER A 196 -0.72 1.20 -14.83
CA SER A 196 -1.52 0.00 -15.08
C SER A 196 -1.50 -0.43 -16.56
N GLN A 197 -1.58 0.52 -17.47
CA GLN A 197 -1.53 0.28 -18.91
C GLN A 197 -0.18 -0.29 -19.32
N PHE A 198 0.91 0.25 -18.77
CA PHE A 198 2.26 -0.23 -19.08
C PHE A 198 2.50 -1.64 -18.49
N VAL A 199 1.97 -1.90 -17.30
CA VAL A 199 1.94 -3.23 -16.69
C VAL A 199 1.19 -4.22 -17.59
N LEU A 200 0.00 -3.83 -18.09
CA LEU A 200 -0.80 -4.70 -18.95
C LEU A 200 -0.03 -5.12 -20.19
N LEU A 201 0.62 -4.17 -20.87
CA LEU A 201 1.46 -4.47 -22.03
C LEU A 201 2.60 -5.42 -21.67
N ALA A 202 3.26 -5.17 -20.53
CA ALA A 202 4.36 -6.00 -20.05
C ALA A 202 3.91 -7.46 -19.74
N PHE A 203 2.68 -7.67 -19.29
CA PHE A 203 2.14 -9.02 -19.05
C PHE A 203 1.88 -9.82 -20.34
N PHE A 204 1.72 -9.14 -21.48
CA PHE A 204 1.51 -9.79 -22.79
C PHE A 204 2.79 -10.13 -23.56
N LEU A 205 3.97 -9.73 -23.06
CA LEU A 205 5.24 -9.93 -23.76
C LEU A 205 5.64 -11.40 -23.87
N ASN A 206 5.45 -12.17 -22.79
CA ASN A 206 5.81 -13.59 -22.78
C ASN A 206 4.73 -14.42 -23.49
N GLU A 207 5.13 -15.44 -24.25
CA GLU A 207 4.18 -16.35 -24.91
C GLU A 207 3.68 -17.45 -23.98
N GLN A 208 4.53 -17.89 -23.04
CA GLN A 208 4.22 -18.95 -22.09
C GLN A 208 3.13 -18.52 -21.11
N ASP A 209 2.40 -19.49 -20.58
CA ASP A 209 1.51 -19.27 -19.45
C ASP A 209 2.35 -18.90 -18.21
N SER A 210 1.91 -17.85 -17.54
CA SER A 210 2.58 -17.29 -16.37
C SER A 210 1.54 -16.91 -15.32
N VAL A 211 1.97 -16.69 -14.09
CA VAL A 211 1.09 -16.26 -12.98
C VAL A 211 0.29 -15.01 -13.37
N GLU A 212 0.93 -14.10 -14.12
CA GLU A 212 0.34 -12.86 -14.60
C GLU A 212 -0.80 -13.12 -15.58
N LYS A 213 -0.63 -14.02 -16.57
CA LYS A 213 -1.69 -14.36 -17.52
C LYS A 213 -2.83 -15.14 -16.89
N VAL A 214 -2.52 -16.04 -15.97
CA VAL A 214 -3.53 -16.76 -15.19
C VAL A 214 -4.37 -15.77 -14.40
N PHE A 215 -3.72 -14.79 -13.75
CA PHE A 215 -4.42 -13.71 -13.06
C PHE A 215 -5.31 -12.87 -14.02
N LEU A 216 -4.78 -12.44 -15.17
CA LEU A 216 -5.58 -11.70 -16.17
C LEU A 216 -6.83 -12.47 -16.60
N ARG A 217 -6.68 -13.77 -16.89
CA ARG A 217 -7.78 -14.63 -17.37
C ARG A 217 -8.78 -14.99 -16.28
N GLU A 218 -8.32 -15.43 -15.11
CA GLU A 218 -9.18 -15.97 -14.05
C GLU A 218 -9.81 -14.87 -13.19
N HIS A 219 -9.16 -13.72 -13.03
CA HIS A 219 -9.62 -12.65 -12.14
C HIS A 219 -10.14 -11.43 -12.88
N LEU A 220 -9.51 -11.02 -13.99
CA LEU A 220 -9.95 -9.85 -14.78
C LEU A 220 -10.76 -10.26 -16.03
N GLY A 221 -10.88 -11.56 -16.32
CA GLY A 221 -11.56 -12.04 -17.52
C GLY A 221 -10.88 -11.62 -18.84
N ILE A 222 -9.62 -11.18 -18.81
CA ILE A 222 -8.87 -10.72 -19.98
C ILE A 222 -8.21 -11.93 -20.66
N GLU A 223 -8.62 -12.22 -21.89
CA GLU A 223 -8.15 -13.38 -22.64
C GLU A 223 -6.93 -13.07 -23.51
N SER A 224 -6.96 -11.93 -24.23
CA SER A 224 -5.87 -11.51 -25.10
C SER A 224 -5.86 -10.00 -25.33
N LEU A 225 -4.71 -9.49 -25.78
CA LEU A 225 -4.62 -8.16 -26.36
C LEU A 225 -5.33 -8.13 -27.72
N ASP A 226 -6.14 -7.10 -27.96
CA ASP A 226 -6.76 -6.84 -29.27
C ASP A 226 -5.89 -5.89 -30.08
N SER A 227 -5.66 -4.67 -29.60
CA SER A 227 -4.88 -3.65 -30.33
C SER A 227 -4.35 -2.56 -29.39
N ILE A 228 -3.36 -1.79 -29.85
CA ILE A 228 -2.79 -0.67 -29.08
C ILE A 228 -2.68 0.56 -29.98
N GLN A 229 -3.18 1.69 -29.53
CA GLN A 229 -2.94 2.98 -30.14
C GLN A 229 -2.10 3.85 -29.21
N PHE A 230 -0.91 4.23 -29.68
CA PHE A 230 -0.12 5.28 -29.05
C PHE A 230 -0.39 6.61 -29.76
N VAL A 231 -0.82 7.60 -28.99
CA VAL A 231 -0.97 8.98 -29.44
C VAL A 231 0.18 9.78 -28.87
N MET A 232 1.13 10.13 -29.73
CA MET A 232 2.24 11.00 -29.37
C MET A 232 1.86 12.45 -29.64
N ARG A 233 2.32 13.37 -28.79
CA ARG A 233 2.20 14.80 -29.03
C ARG A 233 3.57 15.44 -29.08
N LYS A 234 3.64 16.55 -29.81
CA LYS A 234 4.83 17.38 -29.80
C LYS A 234 5.03 17.99 -28.41
N PRO A 235 6.16 17.72 -27.75
CA PRO A 235 6.43 18.24 -26.42
C PRO A 235 6.87 19.71 -26.46
N ALA A 236 6.73 20.43 -25.35
CA ALA A 236 7.05 21.86 -25.27
C ALA A 236 8.55 22.16 -25.54
N TRP A 237 9.44 21.24 -25.20
CA TRP A 237 10.89 21.37 -25.41
C TRP A 237 11.34 21.13 -26.86
N ALA A 238 10.44 20.71 -27.76
CA ALA A 238 10.75 20.37 -29.15
C ALA A 238 11.34 21.56 -29.93
N LYS A 239 12.60 21.42 -30.37
CA LYS A 239 13.29 22.46 -31.16
C LYS A 239 13.20 22.22 -32.67
N LYS A 240 13.20 20.97 -33.13
CA LYS A 240 13.22 20.59 -34.55
C LYS A 240 11.83 20.22 -35.04
N LYS A 241 11.09 21.19 -35.57
CA LYS A 241 9.68 21.00 -35.98
C LYS A 241 9.51 20.05 -37.18
N SER A 242 10.51 19.93 -38.05
CA SER A 242 10.45 19.13 -39.28
C SER A 242 10.90 17.67 -39.10
N GLU A 243 11.51 17.33 -37.97
CA GLU A 243 11.94 15.95 -37.69
C GLU A 243 10.77 15.14 -37.14
N LEU A 244 10.70 13.85 -37.52
CA LEU A 244 9.55 12.99 -37.26
C LEU A 244 9.20 12.89 -35.77
N PHE A 245 10.21 12.81 -34.91
CA PHE A 245 10.08 12.70 -33.45
C PHE A 245 10.57 13.94 -32.71
N TRP A 246 10.46 15.12 -33.35
CA TRP A 246 10.70 16.43 -32.73
C TRP A 246 12.10 16.64 -32.12
N GLY A 247 13.07 15.84 -32.55
CA GLY A 247 14.42 15.83 -32.01
C GLY A 247 14.56 15.07 -30.69
N ALA A 248 13.69 14.10 -30.40
CA ALA A 248 13.86 13.14 -29.31
C ALA A 248 15.20 12.38 -29.43
N TYR A 249 15.76 12.00 -28.28
CA TYR A 249 17.09 11.39 -28.17
C TYR A 249 17.12 10.37 -27.01
N GLY A 250 18.20 9.60 -26.91
CA GLY A 250 18.39 8.60 -25.85
C GLY A 250 17.37 7.47 -25.89
N VAL A 251 16.87 7.04 -24.72
CA VAL A 251 15.91 5.93 -24.58
C VAL A 251 14.62 6.19 -25.37
N VAL A 252 14.11 7.42 -25.32
CA VAL A 252 12.85 7.78 -25.97
C VAL A 252 12.96 7.66 -27.49
N ARG A 253 14.10 8.05 -28.06
CA ARG A 253 14.33 7.91 -29.50
C ARG A 253 14.34 6.45 -29.93
N ARG A 254 15.06 5.60 -29.20
CA ARG A 254 15.12 4.15 -29.45
C ARG A 254 13.72 3.53 -29.41
N PHE A 255 12.91 3.89 -28.40
CA PHE A 255 11.52 3.44 -28.30
C PHE A 255 10.69 3.83 -29.53
N LEU A 256 10.76 5.10 -29.96
CA LEU A 256 9.97 5.60 -31.08
C LEU A 256 10.41 5.02 -32.44
N ASP A 257 11.73 4.88 -32.65
CA ASP A 257 12.29 4.30 -33.87
C ASP A 257 11.96 2.80 -34.01
N GLU A 258 11.87 2.05 -32.90
CA GLU A 258 11.40 0.66 -32.96
C GLU A 258 9.88 0.58 -33.12
N LEU A 259 9.11 1.35 -32.34
CA LEU A 259 7.64 1.30 -32.36
C LEU A 259 7.07 1.58 -33.77
N ILE A 260 7.65 2.55 -34.49
CA ILE A 260 7.14 2.93 -35.81
C ILE A 260 7.26 1.80 -36.84
N LYS A 261 8.29 0.95 -36.76
CA LYS A 261 8.53 -0.15 -37.72
C LYS A 261 7.40 -1.18 -37.71
N TYR A 262 6.75 -1.35 -36.57
CA TYR A 262 5.70 -2.33 -36.34
C TYR A 262 4.29 -1.70 -36.33
N SER A 263 4.22 -0.38 -36.48
CA SER A 263 2.94 0.33 -36.49
C SER A 263 2.29 0.32 -37.88
N LEU A 264 0.98 0.04 -37.92
CA LEU A 264 0.20 0.15 -39.14
C LEU A 264 -0.20 1.61 -39.37
N SER A 265 0.09 2.09 -40.59
CA SER A 265 -0.33 3.40 -41.09
C SER A 265 -0.05 4.56 -40.11
N PRO A 266 1.23 4.90 -39.81
CA PRO A 266 1.56 6.06 -38.97
C PRO A 266 0.90 7.34 -39.51
N VAL A 267 0.06 8.00 -38.70
CA VAL A 267 -0.65 9.22 -39.14
C VAL A 267 -0.20 10.42 -38.32
N LYS A 268 0.30 11.43 -39.03
CA LYS A 268 0.65 12.73 -38.46
C LYS A 268 -0.51 13.70 -38.68
N VAL A 269 -1.08 14.21 -37.59
CA VAL A 269 -2.20 15.14 -37.63
C VAL A 269 -1.88 16.40 -36.84
N THR A 270 -2.49 17.51 -37.21
CA THR A 270 -2.42 18.73 -36.42
C THR A 270 -3.84 19.10 -36.02
N ARG A 271 -4.10 19.11 -34.72
CA ARG A 271 -5.42 19.43 -34.16
C ARG A 271 -5.28 20.44 -33.03
N GLN A 272 -6.40 21.06 -32.67
CA GLN A 272 -6.43 21.94 -31.52
C GLN A 272 -6.53 21.10 -30.24
N GLU A 273 -5.77 21.47 -29.22
CA GLU A 273 -5.76 20.83 -27.91
C GLU A 273 -6.33 21.79 -26.87
N ASP A 274 -7.39 21.36 -26.18
CA ASP A 274 -7.99 22.11 -25.09
C ASP A 274 -7.15 21.86 -23.84
N THR A 275 -6.27 22.82 -23.51
CA THR A 275 -5.39 22.74 -22.34
C THR A 275 -6.06 23.22 -21.04
N SER A 276 -7.22 23.87 -21.14
CA SER A 276 -8.06 24.28 -20.01
C SER A 276 -9.47 24.65 -20.46
N LEU A 277 -10.43 24.67 -19.52
CA LEU A 277 -11.83 25.04 -19.75
C LEU A 277 -12.01 26.45 -20.35
N THR A 278 -11.04 27.33 -20.15
CA THR A 278 -11.01 28.72 -20.66
C THR A 278 -9.87 28.95 -21.66
N GLY A 279 -9.16 27.89 -22.04
CA GLY A 279 -7.91 27.97 -22.79
C GLY A 279 -8.13 28.40 -24.23
N LYS A 280 -7.23 29.26 -24.74
CA LYS A 280 -7.07 29.44 -26.18
C LYS A 280 -6.68 28.09 -26.77
N GLN A 281 -7.52 27.54 -27.63
CA GLN A 281 -7.24 26.31 -28.38
C GLN A 281 -5.86 26.37 -29.05
N ILE A 282 -4.89 25.62 -28.51
CA ILE A 282 -3.52 25.64 -29.00
C ILE A 282 -3.41 24.60 -30.11
N LYS A 283 -2.96 25.02 -31.29
CA LYS A 283 -2.67 24.10 -32.38
C LYS A 283 -1.45 23.25 -32.04
N ASN A 284 -1.65 21.96 -31.81
CA ASN A 284 -0.59 21.01 -31.49
C ASN A 284 -0.51 19.89 -32.53
N GLU A 285 0.68 19.31 -32.67
CA GLU A 285 0.97 18.24 -33.61
C GLU A 285 0.96 16.90 -32.88
N PHE A 286 0.24 15.95 -33.45
CA PHE A 286 0.08 14.61 -32.92
C PHE A 286 0.53 13.57 -33.94
N PHE A 287 1.06 12.47 -33.43
CA PHE A 287 1.50 11.34 -34.25
C PHE A 287 0.91 10.05 -33.69
N HIS A 288 0.06 9.42 -34.48
CA HIS A 288 -0.67 8.22 -34.10
C HIS A 288 0.07 6.98 -34.63
N LEU A 289 0.41 6.08 -33.72
CA LEU A 289 1.08 4.80 -34.01
C LEU A 289 0.18 3.66 -33.51
N PHE A 290 -0.23 2.78 -34.41
CA PHE A 290 -1.18 1.71 -34.11
C PHE A 290 -0.52 0.33 -34.23
N LEU A 291 -0.55 -0.47 -33.16
CA LEU A 291 -0.15 -1.87 -33.17
C LEU A 291 -1.41 -2.75 -33.27
N PRO A 292 -1.52 -3.62 -34.28
CA PRO A 292 -2.75 -4.35 -34.57
C PRO A 292 -3.06 -5.50 -33.63
N ASP A 293 -2.06 -6.09 -32.98
CA ASP A 293 -2.23 -7.31 -32.17
C ASP A 293 -1.05 -7.55 -31.21
N VAL A 294 -1.13 -8.66 -30.46
CA VAL A 294 -0.08 -9.11 -29.53
C VAL A 294 1.22 -9.49 -30.23
N ASN A 295 1.18 -10.00 -31.46
CA ASN A 295 2.39 -10.40 -32.18
C ASN A 295 3.20 -9.16 -32.58
N ALA A 296 2.53 -8.10 -33.02
CA ALA A 296 3.17 -6.81 -33.28
C ALA A 296 3.81 -6.23 -32.01
N LEU A 297 3.14 -6.33 -30.84
CA LEU A 297 3.73 -5.94 -29.55
C LEU A 297 4.98 -6.77 -29.23
N ARG A 298 4.94 -8.10 -29.41
CA ARG A 298 6.06 -9.00 -29.12
C ARG A 298 7.24 -8.78 -30.04
N GLU A 299 7.02 -8.56 -31.33
CA GLU A 299 8.09 -8.26 -32.29
C GLU A 299 8.71 -6.89 -32.03
N PHE A 300 7.89 -5.87 -31.70
CA PHE A 300 8.39 -4.56 -31.26
C PHE A 300 9.26 -4.65 -29.99
N SER A 301 8.86 -5.49 -29.05
CA SER A 301 9.53 -5.65 -27.76
C SER A 301 10.58 -6.78 -27.74
N LYS A 302 10.94 -7.31 -28.92
CA LYS A 302 11.82 -8.46 -29.03
C LYS A 302 13.18 -8.19 -28.40
N GLY A 303 13.54 -9.04 -27.43
CA GLY A 303 14.79 -8.89 -26.67
C GLY A 303 14.72 -7.91 -25.50
N LEU A 304 13.57 -7.29 -25.25
CA LEU A 304 13.29 -6.52 -24.04
C LEU A 304 12.64 -7.40 -22.99
N SER A 305 13.06 -7.22 -21.75
CA SER A 305 12.34 -7.66 -20.56
C SER A 305 11.13 -6.76 -20.26
N ALA A 306 10.22 -7.25 -19.42
CA ALA A 306 9.06 -6.49 -18.96
C ALA A 306 9.42 -5.17 -18.28
N ASP A 307 10.47 -5.16 -17.46
CA ASP A 307 10.94 -3.95 -16.78
C ASP A 307 11.65 -2.97 -17.74
N GLU A 308 12.34 -3.46 -18.76
CA GLU A 308 12.91 -2.60 -19.81
C GLU A 308 11.82 -1.90 -20.63
N LEU A 309 10.77 -2.62 -21.05
CA LEU A 309 9.64 -2.02 -21.75
C LEU A 309 8.95 -0.97 -20.87
N PHE A 310 8.72 -1.29 -19.59
CA PHE A 310 8.13 -0.36 -18.63
C PHE A 310 8.95 0.94 -18.53
N LYS A 311 10.28 0.85 -18.40
CA LYS A 311 11.18 2.02 -18.36
C LYS A 311 11.11 2.85 -19.64
N MET A 312 11.01 2.22 -20.81
CA MET A 312 10.91 2.93 -22.09
C MET A 312 9.60 3.70 -22.20
N LEU A 313 8.48 3.08 -21.83
CA LEU A 313 7.15 3.72 -21.79
C LEU A 313 7.12 4.87 -20.78
N GLU A 314 7.61 4.64 -19.57
CA GLU A 314 7.67 5.65 -18.52
C GLU A 314 8.56 6.83 -18.93
N SER A 315 9.74 6.57 -19.51
CA SER A 315 10.63 7.63 -20.00
C SER A 315 9.96 8.50 -21.06
N THR A 316 9.21 7.88 -21.97
CA THR A 316 8.55 8.58 -23.08
C THR A 316 7.36 9.41 -22.56
N LEU A 317 6.65 8.90 -21.57
CA LEU A 317 5.62 9.63 -20.83
C LEU A 317 6.22 10.82 -20.07
N LEU A 318 7.32 10.63 -19.33
CA LEU A 318 8.00 11.71 -18.58
C LEU A 318 8.60 12.78 -19.52
N SER A 319 8.92 12.41 -20.76
CA SER A 319 9.29 13.36 -21.83
C SER A 319 8.12 14.18 -22.38
N GLU A 320 6.90 13.95 -21.89
CA GLU A 320 5.65 14.57 -22.36
C GLU A 320 5.31 14.23 -23.82
N ILE A 321 5.94 13.19 -24.39
CA ILE A 321 5.72 12.74 -25.76
C ILE A 321 4.48 11.85 -25.85
N ILE A 322 4.31 10.88 -24.95
CA ILE A 322 3.07 10.11 -24.89
C ILE A 322 1.96 11.03 -24.39
N SER A 323 0.98 11.32 -25.24
CA SER A 323 -0.25 12.03 -24.84
C SER A 323 -1.30 11.05 -24.31
N GLU A 324 -1.44 9.91 -24.97
CA GLU A 324 -2.46 8.92 -24.66
C GLU A 324 -2.00 7.55 -25.16
N VAL A 325 -2.33 6.52 -24.40
CA VAL A 325 -2.25 5.12 -24.83
C VAL A 325 -3.66 4.56 -24.72
N SER A 326 -4.16 3.97 -25.80
CA SER A 326 -5.44 3.28 -25.82
C SER A 326 -5.17 1.81 -26.11
N ILE A 327 -5.37 0.98 -25.10
CA ILE A 327 -5.18 -0.46 -25.18
C ILE A 327 -6.55 -1.11 -25.27
N ARG A 328 -6.77 -1.97 -26.27
CA ARG A 328 -7.96 -2.79 -26.38
C ARG A 328 -7.64 -4.23 -26.03
N VAL A 329 -8.52 -4.87 -25.29
CA VAL A 329 -8.40 -6.26 -24.84
C VAL A 329 -9.68 -7.04 -25.14
N LYS A 330 -9.53 -8.32 -25.46
CA LYS A 330 -10.63 -9.27 -25.52
C LYS A 330 -10.91 -9.79 -24.12
N VAL A 331 -12.17 -9.75 -23.73
CA VAL A 331 -12.63 -10.22 -22.43
C VAL A 331 -13.68 -11.31 -22.60
N SER A 332 -13.74 -12.24 -21.66
CA SER A 332 -14.69 -13.36 -21.70
C SER A 332 -16.16 -12.92 -21.57
N SER A 333 -16.40 -11.74 -20.99
CA SER A 333 -17.74 -11.19 -20.72
C SER A 333 -18.39 -10.48 -21.90
N SER A 334 -17.65 -10.20 -22.98
CA SER A 334 -18.13 -9.41 -24.12
C SER A 334 -17.62 -10.00 -25.44
N LYS A 335 -18.46 -9.94 -26.49
CA LYS A 335 -18.03 -10.28 -27.85
C LYS A 335 -17.17 -9.20 -28.49
N GLU A 336 -17.34 -7.95 -28.06
CA GLU A 336 -16.57 -6.81 -28.57
C GLU A 336 -15.39 -6.50 -27.64
N PRO A 337 -14.19 -6.18 -28.19
CA PRO A 337 -13.04 -5.81 -27.38
C PRO A 337 -13.27 -4.49 -26.63
N LEU A 338 -12.95 -4.50 -25.35
CA LEU A 338 -13.03 -3.34 -24.47
C LEU A 338 -11.74 -2.54 -24.50
N THR A 339 -11.83 -1.22 -24.38
CA THR A 339 -10.70 -0.36 -24.08
C THR A 339 -10.32 -0.47 -22.60
N PHE A 340 -9.05 -0.25 -22.27
CA PHE A 340 -8.55 -0.32 -20.90
C PHE A 340 -9.32 0.60 -19.93
N ARG A 341 -9.79 1.74 -20.41
CA ARG A 341 -10.58 2.70 -19.62
C ARG A 341 -11.96 2.18 -19.22
N GLU A 342 -12.47 1.17 -19.93
CA GLU A 342 -13.76 0.54 -19.64
C GLU A 342 -13.64 -0.59 -18.60
N LEU A 343 -12.42 -0.97 -18.20
CA LEU A 343 -12.22 -1.82 -17.02
C LEU A 343 -12.60 -1.06 -15.76
N SER A 344 -13.13 -1.77 -14.76
CA SER A 344 -13.47 -1.17 -13.47
C SER A 344 -12.24 -0.58 -12.78
N GLU A 345 -12.44 0.46 -11.98
CA GLU A 345 -11.34 1.10 -11.23
C GLU A 345 -10.59 0.10 -10.34
N GLY A 346 -11.32 -0.85 -9.73
CA GLY A 346 -10.73 -1.93 -8.93
C GLY A 346 -9.82 -2.85 -9.74
N GLU A 347 -10.18 -3.19 -10.98
CA GLU A 347 -9.31 -3.98 -11.89
C GLU A 347 -8.04 -3.22 -12.26
N GLN A 348 -8.17 -1.94 -12.61
CA GLN A 348 -7.03 -1.08 -12.95
C GLN A 348 -6.10 -0.87 -11.75
N GLN A 349 -6.65 -0.67 -10.56
CA GLN A 349 -5.92 -0.53 -9.30
C GLN A 349 -5.14 -1.81 -8.99
N LEU A 350 -5.81 -2.97 -9.03
CA LEU A 350 -5.20 -4.26 -8.73
C LEU A 350 -4.05 -4.56 -9.71
N LEU A 351 -4.26 -4.30 -10.99
CA LEU A 351 -3.22 -4.45 -12.02
C LEU A 351 -2.02 -3.53 -11.76
N THR A 352 -2.27 -2.26 -11.39
CA THR A 352 -1.20 -1.30 -11.05
C THR A 352 -0.32 -1.82 -9.92
N VAL A 353 -0.94 -2.22 -8.80
CA VAL A 353 -0.20 -2.63 -7.61
C VAL A 353 0.57 -3.92 -7.91
N LEU A 354 -0.12 -4.98 -8.34
CA LEU A 354 0.49 -6.29 -8.56
C LEU A 354 1.61 -6.28 -9.61
N GLY A 355 1.40 -5.56 -10.72
CA GLY A 355 2.43 -5.44 -11.75
C GLY A 355 3.67 -4.71 -11.29
N LEU A 356 3.52 -3.63 -10.53
CA LEU A 356 4.65 -2.87 -10.02
C LEU A 356 5.41 -3.65 -8.94
N LEU A 357 4.71 -4.40 -8.07
CA LEU A 357 5.33 -5.35 -7.14
C LEU A 357 6.20 -6.37 -7.89
N LYS A 358 5.70 -6.89 -9.02
CA LYS A 358 6.44 -7.85 -9.83
C LYS A 358 7.73 -7.27 -10.39
N PHE A 359 7.69 -6.06 -10.95
CA PHE A 359 8.86 -5.45 -11.59
C PHE A 359 9.92 -4.97 -10.61
N THR A 360 9.55 -4.70 -9.35
CA THR A 360 10.46 -4.10 -8.35
C THR A 360 10.79 -5.03 -7.19
N GLY A 361 10.04 -6.11 -6.97
CA GLY A 361 10.18 -7.00 -5.79
C GLY A 361 11.24 -8.08 -5.91
N GLY A 362 12.08 -8.06 -6.95
CA GLY A 362 13.18 -9.02 -7.13
C GLY A 362 14.46 -8.69 -6.36
N LYS A 363 14.49 -7.58 -5.61
CA LYS A 363 15.65 -7.04 -4.88
C LYS A 363 15.20 -6.52 -3.51
N ASP A 364 16.13 -6.02 -2.67
CA ASP A 364 15.80 -5.34 -1.42
C ASP A 364 14.80 -4.19 -1.60
N SER A 365 13.53 -4.48 -1.31
CA SER A 365 12.42 -3.58 -1.64
C SER A 365 11.48 -3.37 -0.46
N LEU A 366 11.09 -2.11 -0.27
CA LEU A 366 10.04 -1.69 0.66
C LEU A 366 8.84 -1.21 -0.15
N PHE A 367 7.68 -1.80 0.10
CA PHE A 367 6.42 -1.44 -0.55
C PHE A 367 5.51 -0.75 0.46
N LEU A 368 5.10 0.48 0.17
CA LEU A 368 4.25 1.30 1.02
C LEU A 368 2.92 1.52 0.29
N LEU A 369 1.87 0.85 0.72
CA LEU A 369 0.58 0.86 0.06
C LEU A 369 -0.46 1.55 0.95
N ASP A 370 -0.91 2.73 0.55
CA ASP A 370 -1.91 3.49 1.29
C ASP A 370 -3.29 3.31 0.65
N GLU A 371 -4.18 2.61 1.35
CA GLU A 371 -5.53 2.25 0.93
C GLU A 371 -5.60 1.58 -0.46
N PRO A 372 -4.80 0.52 -0.73
CA PRO A 372 -4.75 -0.11 -2.05
C PRO A 372 -5.96 -1.00 -2.37
N ASP A 373 -6.95 -1.04 -1.48
CA ASP A 373 -8.11 -1.91 -1.47
C ASP A 373 -9.46 -1.16 -1.57
N THR A 374 -9.43 0.16 -1.79
CA THR A 374 -10.61 1.06 -1.81
C THR A 374 -11.66 0.72 -2.85
N HIS A 375 -11.25 0.29 -4.05
CA HIS A 375 -12.18 -0.05 -5.14
C HIS A 375 -12.40 -1.57 -5.27
N LEU A 376 -11.94 -2.37 -4.31
CA LEU A 376 -12.09 -3.83 -4.36
C LEU A 376 -13.46 -4.24 -3.83
N ASN A 377 -14.11 -5.16 -4.56
CA ASN A 377 -15.30 -5.83 -4.04
C ASN A 377 -14.93 -6.76 -2.85
N PRO A 378 -15.88 -7.13 -1.98
CA PRO A 378 -15.61 -7.95 -0.80
C PRO A 378 -14.90 -9.28 -1.10
N SER A 379 -15.25 -9.95 -2.21
CA SER A 379 -14.64 -11.22 -2.58
C SER A 379 -13.15 -11.09 -2.92
N TRP A 380 -12.77 -9.94 -3.50
CA TRP A 380 -11.38 -9.64 -3.82
C TRP A 380 -10.62 -9.10 -2.62
N ALA A 381 -11.26 -8.32 -1.74
CA ALA A 381 -10.64 -7.86 -0.50
C ALA A 381 -10.14 -9.04 0.35
N VAL A 382 -10.92 -10.12 0.43
CA VAL A 382 -10.49 -11.36 1.11
C VAL A 382 -9.28 -12.01 0.42
N LYS A 383 -9.26 -12.07 -0.91
CA LYS A 383 -8.16 -12.68 -1.68
C LYS A 383 -6.94 -11.77 -1.84
N TYR A 384 -7.04 -10.50 -1.45
CA TYR A 384 -6.06 -9.48 -1.79
C TYR A 384 -4.66 -9.80 -1.25
N LEU A 385 -4.57 -10.21 0.02
CA LEU A 385 -3.30 -10.59 0.65
C LEU A 385 -2.64 -11.78 -0.07
N LYS A 386 -3.45 -12.73 -0.56
CA LYS A 386 -2.97 -13.85 -1.37
C LYS A 386 -2.37 -13.36 -2.69
N PHE A 387 -3.05 -12.46 -3.41
CA PHE A 387 -2.51 -11.87 -4.65
C PHE A 387 -1.18 -11.14 -4.41
N LEU A 388 -1.09 -10.34 -3.35
CA LEU A 388 0.14 -9.64 -3.00
C LEU A 388 1.30 -10.64 -2.80
N ARG A 389 1.06 -11.74 -2.07
CA ARG A 389 2.07 -12.80 -1.85
C ARG A 389 2.49 -13.47 -3.15
N GLU A 390 1.55 -13.79 -4.04
CA GLU A 390 1.85 -14.47 -5.31
C GLU A 390 2.66 -13.62 -6.28
N PHE A 391 2.48 -12.29 -6.26
CA PHE A 391 3.16 -11.37 -7.19
C PHE A 391 4.50 -10.85 -6.71
N VAL A 392 4.80 -10.88 -5.41
CA VAL A 392 6.12 -10.48 -4.89
C VAL A 392 7.14 -11.58 -5.19
N PRO A 393 8.18 -11.34 -6.03
CA PRO A 393 9.14 -12.37 -6.43
C PRO A 393 10.03 -12.89 -5.30
N ASN A 394 10.40 -12.06 -4.33
CA ASN A 394 11.26 -12.43 -3.21
C ASN A 394 10.67 -11.98 -1.87
N HIS A 395 10.19 -12.92 -1.07
CA HIS A 395 9.54 -12.64 0.22
C HIS A 395 10.55 -12.40 1.35
N GLU A 396 11.76 -12.94 1.24
CA GLU A 396 12.81 -12.80 2.25
C GLU A 396 13.35 -11.37 2.25
N THR A 397 13.62 -10.81 1.06
CA THR A 397 14.21 -9.48 0.92
C THR A 397 13.19 -8.39 0.58
N SER A 398 11.90 -8.60 0.81
CA SER A 398 10.87 -7.58 0.62
C SER A 398 10.02 -7.39 1.88
N HIS A 399 9.56 -6.16 2.12
CA HIS A 399 8.57 -5.86 3.15
C HIS A 399 7.46 -5.00 2.54
N LEU A 400 6.21 -5.42 2.72
CA LEU A 400 5.02 -4.71 2.34
C LEU A 400 4.31 -4.12 3.55
N LEU A 401 4.30 -2.80 3.64
CA LEU A 401 3.54 -2.05 4.62
C LEU A 401 2.28 -1.51 3.95
N MET A 402 1.12 -1.91 4.47
CA MET A 402 -0.17 -1.50 3.94
C MET A 402 -0.94 -0.72 5.00
N VAL A 403 -1.58 0.37 4.61
CA VAL A 403 -2.57 1.06 5.43
C VAL A 403 -3.94 0.77 4.86
N THR A 404 -4.90 0.40 5.71
CA THR A 404 -6.28 0.17 5.27
C THR A 404 -7.29 0.51 6.36
N HIS A 405 -8.50 0.80 5.90
CA HIS A 405 -9.71 0.92 6.70
C HIS A 405 -10.64 -0.29 6.56
N HIS A 406 -10.31 -1.25 5.70
CA HIS A 406 -11.17 -2.37 5.33
C HIS A 406 -10.93 -3.56 6.29
N PRO A 407 -11.94 -3.99 7.07
CA PRO A 407 -11.79 -5.10 8.02
C PRO A 407 -11.47 -6.45 7.36
N LEU A 408 -12.01 -6.69 6.17
CA LEU A 408 -11.73 -7.91 5.39
C LEU A 408 -10.25 -8.03 5.00
N ALA A 409 -9.55 -6.90 4.81
CA ALA A 409 -8.17 -6.90 4.35
C ALA A 409 -7.17 -7.42 5.40
N ILE A 410 -7.56 -7.51 6.68
CA ILE A 410 -6.72 -8.08 7.73
C ILE A 410 -7.14 -9.48 8.17
N ALA A 411 -8.24 -10.01 7.65
CA ALA A 411 -8.86 -11.23 8.17
C ALA A 411 -7.99 -12.49 8.06
N GLU A 412 -6.98 -12.52 7.19
CA GLU A 412 -6.04 -13.64 7.07
C GLU A 412 -4.72 -13.42 7.83
N LEU A 413 -4.58 -12.33 8.59
CA LEU A 413 -3.32 -11.96 9.27
C LEU A 413 -3.26 -12.48 10.70
N LYS A 414 -2.03 -12.69 11.17
CA LYS A 414 -1.76 -12.85 12.61
C LYS A 414 -1.66 -11.47 13.26
N LYS A 415 -1.81 -11.42 14.59
CA LYS A 415 -1.76 -10.15 15.34
C LYS A 415 -0.46 -9.38 15.15
N GLN A 416 0.68 -10.07 15.05
CA GLN A 416 1.99 -9.41 14.89
C GLN A 416 2.10 -8.67 13.55
N GLN A 417 1.35 -9.13 12.54
CA GLN A 417 1.26 -8.49 11.23
C GLN A 417 0.30 -7.29 11.19
N VAL A 418 -0.31 -6.91 12.32
CA VAL A 418 -1.32 -5.86 12.38
C VAL A 418 -0.94 -4.84 13.44
N GLN A 419 -0.92 -3.57 13.06
CA GLN A 419 -0.75 -2.45 13.99
C GLN A 419 -2.02 -1.62 14.01
N VAL A 420 -2.66 -1.54 15.18
CA VAL A 420 -3.84 -0.71 15.41
C VAL A 420 -3.39 0.66 15.89
N MET A 421 -3.69 1.70 15.12
CA MET A 421 -3.42 3.09 15.47
C MET A 421 -4.68 3.83 15.93
N TRP A 422 -4.59 4.54 17.05
CA TRP A 422 -5.67 5.36 17.60
C TRP A 422 -5.14 6.67 18.18
N ARG A 423 -6.08 7.54 18.57
CA ARG A 423 -5.80 8.73 19.37
C ARG A 423 -6.47 8.58 20.71
N ASP A 424 -5.77 8.95 21.78
CA ASP A 424 -6.35 9.06 23.10
C ASP A 424 -7.16 10.35 23.25
N ASP A 425 -7.75 10.54 24.43
CA ASP A 425 -8.56 11.72 24.75
C ASP A 425 -7.68 13.00 24.85
N GLU A 426 -6.37 12.87 25.03
CA GLU A 426 -5.37 13.95 24.98
C GLU A 426 -4.84 14.22 23.57
N HIS A 427 -5.40 13.54 22.55
CA HIS A 427 -5.04 13.68 21.15
C HIS A 427 -3.67 13.14 20.74
N ASN A 428 -2.97 12.42 21.63
CA ASN A 428 -1.73 11.71 21.34
C ASN A 428 -2.01 10.46 20.52
N VAL A 429 -1.11 10.13 19.61
CA VAL A 429 -1.23 8.96 18.72
C VAL A 429 -0.52 7.78 19.35
N HIS A 430 -1.18 6.62 19.33
CA HIS A 430 -0.66 5.35 19.83
C HIS A 430 -0.73 4.28 18.74
N SER A 431 0.11 3.25 18.86
CA SER A 431 0.12 2.06 17.99
C SER A 431 0.39 0.81 18.82
N GLN A 432 -0.34 -0.27 18.56
CA GLN A 432 -0.09 -1.57 19.17
C GLN A 432 -0.67 -2.72 18.33
N GLU A 433 -0.16 -3.93 18.55
CA GLU A 433 -0.78 -5.15 18.03
C GLU A 433 -2.20 -5.36 18.59
N PRO A 434 -3.13 -5.95 17.82
CA PRO A 434 -4.44 -6.33 18.34
C PRO A 434 -4.31 -7.44 19.40
N TYR A 435 -5.28 -7.46 20.32
CA TYR A 435 -5.33 -8.45 21.40
C TYR A 435 -5.54 -9.89 20.91
N ILE A 436 -6.23 -10.05 19.78
CA ILE A 436 -6.53 -11.33 19.15
C ILE A 436 -5.89 -11.41 17.76
N ASP A 437 -5.64 -12.62 17.29
CA ASP A 437 -5.35 -12.86 15.87
C ASP A 437 -6.61 -12.56 15.04
N PRO A 438 -6.53 -11.70 14.01
CA PRO A 438 -7.61 -11.54 13.05
C PRO A 438 -7.98 -12.87 12.37
N ARG A 439 -6.96 -13.67 12.04
CA ARG A 439 -7.12 -15.00 11.44
C ARG A 439 -7.89 -15.93 12.36
N GLY A 440 -9.07 -16.35 11.89
CA GLY A 440 -9.93 -17.28 12.61
C GLY A 440 -10.90 -16.61 13.60
N ALA A 441 -10.78 -15.31 13.86
CA ALA A 441 -11.71 -14.59 14.74
C ALA A 441 -13.11 -14.42 14.13
N GLY A 442 -13.19 -14.43 12.79
CA GLY A 442 -14.41 -14.10 12.05
C GLY A 442 -14.63 -12.58 11.95
N PHE A 443 -15.37 -12.15 10.92
CA PHE A 443 -15.49 -10.72 10.59
C PHE A 443 -16.14 -9.87 11.69
N MET A 444 -17.09 -10.45 12.42
CA MET A 444 -17.76 -9.77 13.54
C MET A 444 -16.75 -9.40 14.64
N ALA A 445 -15.89 -10.35 15.04
CA ALA A 445 -14.87 -10.10 16.06
C ALA A 445 -13.80 -9.12 15.56
N THR A 446 -13.40 -9.18 14.29
CA THR A 446 -12.50 -8.17 13.70
C THR A 446 -13.09 -6.76 13.83
N LEU A 447 -14.37 -6.59 13.51
CA LEU A 447 -15.06 -5.30 13.61
C LEU A 447 -15.11 -4.77 15.04
N THR A 448 -15.44 -5.61 16.03
CA THR A 448 -15.60 -5.18 17.41
C THR A 448 -14.29 -5.09 18.19
N GLU A 449 -13.41 -6.07 18.05
CA GLU A 449 -12.20 -6.20 18.87
C GLU A 449 -10.99 -5.45 18.29
N ILE A 450 -10.96 -5.23 16.97
CA ILE A 450 -9.82 -4.56 16.30
C ILE A 450 -10.22 -3.16 15.82
N PHE A 451 -11.35 -3.03 15.12
CA PHE A 451 -11.84 -1.73 14.66
C PHE A 451 -12.65 -0.97 15.72
N GLY A 452 -12.96 -1.62 16.84
CA GLY A 452 -13.59 -1.00 17.99
C GLY A 452 -15.08 -0.71 17.82
N LEU A 453 -15.77 -1.32 16.85
CA LEU A 453 -17.21 -1.13 16.74
C LEU A 453 -17.92 -1.61 18.01
N ASN A 454 -18.87 -0.81 18.48
CA ASN A 454 -19.68 -1.14 19.66
C ASN A 454 -20.65 -2.27 19.38
N THR A 455 -21.13 -2.35 18.14
CA THR A 455 -22.02 -3.38 17.63
C THR A 455 -21.68 -3.67 16.17
N THR A 456 -22.07 -4.85 15.71
CA THR A 456 -22.02 -5.24 14.30
C THR A 456 -23.35 -5.04 13.58
N LEU A 457 -24.37 -4.59 14.31
CA LEU A 457 -25.70 -4.29 13.80
C LEU A 457 -25.77 -2.87 13.26
N ASP A 458 -26.75 -2.61 12.39
CA ASP A 458 -27.10 -1.25 12.02
C ASP A 458 -27.65 -0.47 13.22
N LEU A 459 -27.62 0.85 13.13
CA LEU A 459 -27.96 1.74 14.25
C LEU A 459 -29.43 1.63 14.66
N GLU A 460 -30.36 1.39 13.72
CA GLU A 460 -31.79 1.31 14.02
C GLU A 460 -32.10 0.02 14.77
N THR A 461 -31.60 -1.11 14.27
CA THR A 461 -31.73 -2.40 14.95
C THR A 461 -31.04 -2.39 16.31
N GLN A 462 -29.85 -1.78 16.42
CA GLN A 462 -29.17 -1.65 17.71
C GLN A 462 -29.98 -0.81 18.70
N LYS A 463 -30.61 0.28 18.24
CA LYS A 463 -31.44 1.11 19.10
C LYS A 463 -32.67 0.36 19.63
N LEU A 464 -33.33 -0.45 18.79
CA LEU A 464 -34.43 -1.31 19.23
C LEU A 464 -33.96 -2.30 20.31
N LEU A 465 -32.76 -2.88 20.14
CA LEU A 465 -32.17 -3.78 21.14
C LEU A 465 -31.82 -3.05 22.43
N ASP A 466 -31.25 -1.85 22.35
CA ASP A 466 -30.90 -1.03 23.50
C ASP A 466 -32.16 -0.63 24.29
N ASP A 467 -33.20 -0.13 23.60
CA ASP A 467 -34.48 0.25 24.21
C ASP A 467 -35.17 -0.96 24.87
N ARG A 468 -35.14 -2.13 24.21
CA ARG A 468 -35.64 -3.38 24.78
C ARG A 468 -34.86 -3.76 26.04
N ASN A 469 -33.54 -3.70 25.99
CA ASN A 469 -32.67 -4.07 27.13
C ASN A 469 -32.88 -3.14 28.33
N GLU A 470 -33.04 -1.84 28.10
CA GLU A 470 -33.36 -0.87 29.15
C GLU A 470 -34.69 -1.18 29.82
N LEU A 471 -35.75 -1.42 29.04
CA LEU A 471 -37.06 -1.81 29.58
C LEU A 471 -36.97 -3.12 30.37
N ALA A 472 -36.24 -4.12 29.85
CA ALA A 472 -36.06 -5.40 30.52
C ALA A 472 -35.31 -5.29 31.86
N HIS A 473 -34.48 -4.27 32.04
CA HIS A 473 -33.71 -4.02 33.26
C HIS A 473 -34.53 -3.37 34.39
N ILE A 474 -35.71 -2.81 34.09
CA ILE A 474 -36.58 -2.20 35.09
C ILE A 474 -37.26 -3.29 35.94
N GLU A 475 -36.95 -3.34 37.24
CA GLU A 475 -37.50 -4.34 38.17
C GLU A 475 -39.03 -4.27 38.30
N ASN A 476 -39.59 -3.06 38.41
CA ASN A 476 -41.03 -2.81 38.54
C ASN A 476 -41.54 -1.99 37.34
N ARG A 477 -41.86 -2.69 36.25
CA ARG A 477 -42.39 -2.07 35.02
C ARG A 477 -43.87 -1.69 35.14
N THR A 478 -44.26 -0.57 34.55
CA THR A 478 -45.67 -0.20 34.35
C THR A 478 -46.32 -1.04 33.23
N GLU A 479 -47.65 -1.03 33.16
CA GLU A 479 -48.39 -1.71 32.09
C GLU A 479 -48.01 -1.18 30.69
N ASP A 480 -47.85 0.15 30.54
CA ASP A 480 -47.38 0.76 29.29
C ASP A 480 -45.96 0.30 28.91
N GLN A 481 -45.05 0.18 29.89
CA GLN A 481 -43.69 -0.32 29.64
C GLN A 481 -43.68 -1.80 29.23
N ASN A 482 -44.60 -2.61 29.78
CA ASN A 482 -44.77 -4.00 29.34
C ASN A 482 -45.30 -4.07 27.91
N ASN A 483 -46.33 -3.27 27.58
CA ASN A 483 -46.86 -3.19 26.21
C ASN A 483 -45.79 -2.75 25.21
N GLN A 484 -44.97 -1.76 25.57
CA GLN A 484 -43.87 -1.31 24.73
C GLN A 484 -42.79 -2.39 24.54
N LEU A 485 -42.46 -3.13 25.60
CA LEU A 485 -41.50 -4.23 25.53
C LEU A 485 -42.01 -5.36 24.61
N ASP A 486 -43.30 -5.69 24.67
CA ASP A 486 -43.91 -6.71 23.81
C ASP A 486 -43.87 -6.30 22.34
N LEU A 487 -44.18 -5.03 22.04
CA LEU A 487 -44.06 -4.49 20.68
C LEU A 487 -42.61 -4.56 20.16
N LEU A 488 -41.63 -4.19 20.98
CA LEU A 488 -40.21 -4.27 20.61
C LEU A 488 -39.75 -5.72 20.39
N ASN A 489 -40.22 -6.65 21.22
CA ASN A 489 -39.93 -8.07 21.04
C ASN A 489 -40.51 -8.59 19.72
N ASP A 490 -41.74 -8.25 19.39
CA ASP A 490 -42.37 -8.63 18.12
C ASP A 490 -41.62 -8.08 16.91
N GLU A 491 -41.18 -6.83 16.96
CA GLU A 491 -40.39 -6.20 15.89
C GLU A 491 -39.03 -6.88 15.72
N LEU A 492 -38.29 -7.08 16.81
CA LEU A 492 -36.99 -7.75 16.80
C LEU A 492 -37.09 -9.22 16.37
N ASN A 493 -38.15 -9.93 16.77
CA ASN A 493 -38.42 -11.30 16.33
C ASN A 493 -38.59 -11.37 14.80
N ARG A 494 -39.28 -10.40 14.18
CA ARG A 494 -39.43 -10.33 12.71
C ARG A 494 -38.11 -10.07 11.99
N LEU A 495 -37.17 -9.37 12.63
CA LEU A 495 -35.82 -9.13 12.14
C LEU A 495 -34.87 -10.33 12.37
N GLY A 496 -35.36 -11.44 12.92
CA GLY A 496 -34.57 -12.64 13.18
C GLY A 496 -33.82 -12.64 14.51
N PHE A 497 -34.02 -11.61 15.36
CA PHE A 497 -33.54 -11.60 16.74
C PHE A 497 -34.53 -12.31 17.64
N SER A 498 -34.67 -13.62 17.43
CA SER A 498 -35.54 -14.45 18.28
C SER A 498 -34.90 -14.70 19.64
N LEU A 499 -35.72 -14.66 20.69
CA LEU A 499 -35.40 -14.96 22.09
C LEU A 499 -35.02 -16.43 22.37
N GLU A 500 -34.33 -17.13 21.46
CA GLU A 500 -33.96 -18.55 21.70
C GLU A 500 -32.92 -18.74 22.82
N ASN A 501 -32.36 -17.68 23.40
CA ASN A 501 -31.59 -17.79 24.63
C ASN A 501 -32.47 -17.59 25.87
N ARG A 502 -33.23 -18.64 26.22
CA ARG A 502 -33.79 -18.87 27.57
C ARG A 502 -32.69 -19.22 28.58
N ASP A 503 -31.57 -18.51 28.59
CA ASP A 503 -30.55 -18.70 29.62
C ASP A 503 -30.77 -17.67 30.74
N PRO A 504 -31.20 -18.10 31.94
CA PRO A 504 -31.26 -17.21 33.11
C PRO A 504 -29.94 -16.46 33.34
N LEU A 505 -28.80 -17.03 32.95
CA LEU A 505 -27.50 -16.37 33.03
C LEU A 505 -27.38 -15.15 32.13
N TYR A 506 -28.05 -15.14 30.97
CA TYR A 506 -28.03 -14.00 30.06
C TYR A 506 -28.84 -12.84 30.65
N SER A 507 -30.00 -13.13 31.26
CA SER A 507 -30.78 -12.13 32.00
C SER A 507 -30.02 -11.61 33.23
N GLU A 508 -29.40 -12.49 34.02
CA GLU A 508 -28.54 -12.09 35.14
C GLU A 508 -27.33 -11.28 34.68
N PHE A 509 -26.76 -11.61 33.52
CA PHE A 509 -25.69 -10.84 32.89
C PHE A 509 -26.16 -9.43 32.50
N LEU A 510 -27.30 -9.28 31.84
CA LEU A 510 -27.86 -7.96 31.49
C LEU A 510 -28.24 -7.13 32.72
N LEU A 511 -28.63 -7.76 33.82
CA LEU A 511 -28.88 -7.09 35.11
C LEU A 511 -27.58 -6.65 35.78
N ALA A 512 -26.50 -7.43 35.66
CA ALA A 512 -25.21 -7.09 36.24
C ALA A 512 -24.37 -6.15 35.35
N TRP A 513 -24.61 -6.16 34.04
CA TRP A 513 -23.90 -5.37 33.05
C TRP A 513 -24.50 -3.97 32.95
N GLN A 514 -23.75 -2.97 33.41
CA GLN A 514 -24.24 -1.58 33.49
C GLN A 514 -24.29 -0.85 32.15
N ASP A 515 -23.73 -1.42 31.08
CA ASP A 515 -23.61 -0.75 29.78
C ASP A 515 -24.59 -1.31 28.74
N LEU A 516 -25.79 -0.73 28.69
CA LEU A 516 -26.91 -1.20 27.85
C LEU A 516 -27.08 -0.44 26.53
N ARG A 517 -26.40 0.71 26.35
CA ARG A 517 -26.52 1.59 25.17
C ARG A 517 -25.29 1.50 24.29
N TYR A 518 -25.44 0.94 23.11
CA TYR A 518 -24.37 0.83 22.11
C TYR A 518 -24.60 1.73 20.90
N SER A 519 -25.86 2.06 20.57
CA SER A 519 -26.23 2.82 19.36
C SER A 519 -25.55 4.19 19.26
N ASP A 520 -25.40 4.87 20.41
CA ASP A 520 -24.97 6.27 20.45
C ASP A 520 -23.49 6.42 20.81
N LYS A 521 -22.78 5.29 20.99
CA LYS A 521 -21.40 5.30 21.46
C LYS A 521 -20.41 5.37 20.31
N PRO A 522 -19.37 6.21 20.41
CA PRO A 522 -18.28 6.19 19.44
C PRO A 522 -17.52 4.86 19.51
N PRO A 523 -16.93 4.38 18.40
CA PRO A 523 -16.07 3.21 18.40
C PRO A 523 -14.97 3.30 19.46
N LEU A 524 -14.73 2.18 20.14
CA LEU A 524 -13.78 2.03 21.23
C LEU A 524 -12.34 2.14 20.72
N THR A 525 -11.51 2.85 21.49
CA THR A 525 -10.05 2.73 21.36
C THR A 525 -9.60 1.39 21.95
N PRO A 526 -8.43 0.87 21.58
CA PRO A 526 -7.90 -0.35 22.18
C PRO A 526 -7.84 -0.32 23.72
N ASP A 527 -7.50 0.82 24.33
CA ASP A 527 -7.50 0.98 25.80
C ASP A 527 -8.90 0.85 26.40
N LYS A 528 -9.89 1.52 25.79
CA LYS A 528 -11.29 1.46 26.22
C LYS A 528 -11.88 0.06 26.01
N ALA A 529 -11.52 -0.63 24.92
CA ALA A 529 -11.89 -2.02 24.69
C ALA A 529 -11.27 -2.96 25.75
N ALA A 530 -10.01 -2.74 26.13
CA ALA A 530 -9.37 -3.50 27.20
C ALA A 530 -10.06 -3.30 28.57
N GLN A 531 -10.42 -2.06 28.91
CA GLN A 531 -11.20 -1.76 30.12
C GLN A 531 -12.57 -2.44 30.10
N ARG A 532 -13.28 -2.38 28.96
CA ARG A 532 -14.58 -3.06 28.79
C ARG A 532 -14.45 -4.56 29.02
N ARG A 533 -13.43 -5.20 28.45
CA ARG A 533 -13.16 -6.64 28.65
C ARG A 533 -12.88 -6.98 30.11
N ALA A 534 -12.10 -6.17 30.81
CA ALA A 534 -11.82 -6.37 32.24
C ALA A 534 -13.12 -6.27 33.07
N ALA A 535 -13.96 -5.27 32.79
CA ALA A 535 -15.26 -5.13 33.44
C ALA A 535 -16.18 -6.34 33.17
N MET A 536 -16.26 -6.79 31.91
CA MET A 536 -17.06 -7.97 31.54
C MET A 536 -16.58 -9.22 32.27
N LYS A 537 -15.27 -9.42 32.35
CA LYS A 537 -14.67 -10.56 33.06
C LYS A 537 -15.05 -10.55 34.55
N ASN A 538 -14.99 -9.39 35.21
CA ASN A 538 -15.37 -9.24 36.61
C ASN A 538 -16.86 -9.58 36.83
N VAL A 539 -17.75 -9.14 35.94
CA VAL A 539 -19.18 -9.47 36.00
C VAL A 539 -19.41 -10.97 35.83
N ILE A 540 -18.75 -11.60 34.85
CA ILE A 540 -18.85 -13.04 34.61
C ILE A 540 -18.32 -13.84 35.81
N GLU A 541 -17.20 -13.43 36.41
CA GLU A 541 -16.65 -14.07 37.60
C GLU A 541 -17.59 -13.95 38.81
N ALA A 542 -18.21 -12.78 39.02
CA ALA A 542 -19.20 -12.57 40.07
C ALA A 542 -20.45 -13.45 39.90
N LEU A 543 -20.94 -13.60 38.66
CA LEU A 543 -22.08 -14.48 38.35
C LEU A 543 -21.73 -15.96 38.54
N LYS A 544 -20.53 -16.39 38.12
CA LYS A 544 -20.03 -17.75 38.37
C LYS A 544 -19.89 -18.05 39.86
N ALA A 545 -19.39 -17.09 40.65
CA ALA A 545 -19.26 -17.24 42.10
C ALA A 545 -20.62 -17.36 42.81
N LYS A 546 -21.65 -16.63 42.37
CA LYS A 546 -23.02 -16.73 42.90
C LYS A 546 -23.67 -18.11 42.69
N LYS A 547 -23.27 -18.85 41.65
CA LYS A 547 -23.79 -20.20 41.35
C LYS A 547 -22.94 -21.34 41.92
N GLY A 548 -21.75 -21.06 42.45
CA GLY A 548 -20.83 -22.06 43.02
C GLY A 548 -21.03 -22.38 44.51
N CYS A 549 -22.15 -21.96 45.12
CA CYS A 549 -22.54 -22.26 46.50
C CYS A 549 -23.80 -23.13 46.53
#